data_AF-A0A2V3HVV3-F1
#
_entry.id   AF-A0A2V3HVV3-F1
#
_cell.length_a   1.000
_cell.length_b   1.000
_cell.length_c   1.000
_cell.angle_alpha   90.00
_cell.angle_beta   90.00
_cell.angle_gamma   90.00
#
_symmetry.space_group_name_H-M   'P 1'
#
loop_
_entity.id
_entity.type
_entity.pdbx_description
1 polymer ?
#
loop_
_entity_poly.entity_id
_entity_poly.type
_entity_poly.pdbx_seq_one_letter_code
_entity_poly.pdbx_strand_id
1 'polypeptide(L)'
;MRRAVVLTTFLLLALALPAAYAPTASATNLANAGYIANFEGNVVGWWLTNDGETIVVNESGGISAFYWSGNQVTNTWGETIVGNVTVNCGAYDAAQNRLALCTNTGVQVYSSDLQTHLYTITTTEPVDAVSWDGDGDLWVGLRTARRAMEYTDITFTGSQTAPHAVGLSAVLGMPNGSVVTAGRDLVVRVHDEWGVPYENQTLMDIGSAVSGLYLLDNGSTMLVASEGGQFVTYTLNGTLWELEDDVTLSPGGIIRTVVDMGDGRLAMGTHNGHLYLLNSSDRPSELARFSNLGSVVGVQKGEGSSFRVLTAGISMSDVVLFDVDSDDDGHVDTVDDFPNDATQHTDSDGDGYGDDPQGNNSDVYPFDATQWSDRDGDGYGDNVDGTNGDEFPDNPDQHVDTDGDGYGDNPLGQDGDRYPNDSTQWRDSDGDGYGDEQGGNAPDGCPDLAGNSYADRVGCPDSDGDGFSNPLEGDPTCSVSNPDGADAFKLEPTQWCDNDEDGYGDNATGDKPDF
;
A
#
# COMPACT_ATOMS: atom_id res chain seq x y z
N MET A 1 57.51 -16.00 -14.49
CA MET A 1 56.54 -16.45 -13.47
C MET A 1 55.17 -15.92 -13.85
N ARG A 2 54.32 -16.73 -14.47
CA ARG A 2 52.94 -16.36 -14.82
C ARG A 2 52.06 -16.59 -13.58
N ARG A 3 51.42 -15.55 -13.07
CA ARG A 3 50.44 -15.65 -11.97
C ARG A 3 49.10 -16.04 -12.58
N ALA A 4 48.58 -17.20 -12.20
CA ALA A 4 47.23 -17.63 -12.52
C ALA A 4 46.26 -17.03 -11.49
N VAL A 5 45.24 -16.33 -11.96
CA VAL A 5 44.08 -15.91 -11.18
C VAL A 5 43.09 -17.06 -11.22
N VAL A 6 42.78 -17.65 -10.06
CA VAL A 6 41.72 -18.65 -9.90
C VAL A 6 40.42 -17.88 -9.65
N LEU A 7 39.50 -17.96 -10.60
CA LEU A 7 38.13 -17.47 -10.49
C LEU A 7 37.30 -18.60 -9.85
N THR A 8 37.00 -18.49 -8.57
CA THR A 8 36.06 -19.39 -7.88
C THR A 8 34.63 -18.90 -8.11
N THR A 9 33.89 -19.60 -8.96
CA THR A 9 32.44 -19.49 -9.12
C THR A 9 31.76 -20.07 -7.88
N PHE A 10 31.02 -19.24 -7.15
CA PHE A 10 30.04 -19.70 -6.17
C PHE A 10 28.82 -20.21 -6.95
N LEU A 11 28.66 -21.53 -7.00
CA LEU A 11 27.42 -22.16 -7.45
C LEU A 11 26.38 -21.97 -6.33
N LEU A 12 25.46 -21.02 -6.52
CA LEU A 12 24.25 -20.88 -5.71
C LEU A 12 23.39 -22.13 -5.94
N LEU A 13 23.54 -23.10 -5.04
CA LEU A 13 22.62 -24.22 -4.92
C LEU A 13 21.30 -23.63 -4.40
N ALA A 14 20.31 -23.51 -5.28
CA ALA A 14 18.94 -23.18 -4.89
C ALA A 14 18.48 -24.19 -3.84
N LEU A 15 18.49 -23.77 -2.57
CA LEU A 15 17.74 -24.44 -1.53
C LEU A 15 16.27 -24.33 -1.95
N ALA A 16 15.71 -25.46 -2.36
CA ALA A 16 14.26 -25.62 -2.41
C ALA A 16 13.74 -25.38 -0.99
N LEU A 17 13.34 -24.14 -0.72
CA LEU A 17 12.47 -23.80 0.39
C LEU A 17 11.26 -24.74 0.29
N PRO A 18 10.79 -25.34 1.41
CA PRO A 18 9.49 -25.96 1.38
C PRO A 18 8.51 -24.88 0.92
N ALA A 19 7.73 -25.16 -0.13
CA ALA A 19 6.65 -24.29 -0.54
C ALA A 19 5.84 -23.94 0.71
N ALA A 20 5.96 -22.70 1.17
CA ALA A 20 5.01 -22.16 2.12
C ALA A 20 3.68 -22.26 1.38
N TYR A 21 2.80 -23.13 1.88
CA TYR A 21 1.46 -23.22 1.31
C TYR A 21 0.83 -21.85 1.50
N ALA A 22 0.63 -21.12 0.39
CA ALA A 22 -0.13 -19.89 0.42
C ALA A 22 -1.48 -20.18 1.10
N PRO A 23 -1.99 -19.26 1.94
CA PRO A 23 -3.31 -19.45 2.52
C PRO A 23 -4.33 -19.56 1.39
N THR A 24 -5.21 -20.54 1.51
CA THR A 24 -6.24 -20.82 0.50
C THR A 24 -7.60 -20.44 1.06
N ALA A 25 -8.43 -19.81 0.24
CA ALA A 25 -9.83 -19.52 0.52
C ALA A 25 -10.75 -20.50 -0.24
N SER A 26 -11.86 -20.88 0.36
CA SER A 26 -12.94 -21.60 -0.32
C SER A 26 -14.14 -20.67 -0.51
N ALA A 27 -14.64 -20.59 -1.74
CA ALA A 27 -15.92 -19.97 -2.11
C ALA A 27 -16.04 -18.45 -1.89
N THR A 28 -14.95 -17.70 -2.04
CA THR A 28 -14.94 -16.23 -1.99
C THR A 28 -13.99 -15.66 -3.05
N ASN A 29 -14.27 -14.44 -3.53
CA ASN A 29 -13.29 -13.61 -4.26
C ASN A 29 -12.30 -12.93 -3.29
N LEU A 30 -12.31 -13.30 -2.01
CA LEU A 30 -11.38 -12.77 -1.02
C LEU A 30 -10.05 -13.52 -1.12
N ALA A 31 -8.99 -12.79 -1.46
CA ALA A 31 -7.63 -13.27 -1.47
C ALA A 31 -6.84 -12.76 -0.25
N ASN A 32 -5.67 -13.32 -0.06
CA ASN A 32 -4.75 -12.92 1.00
C ASN A 32 -3.79 -11.85 0.45
N ALA A 33 -3.91 -10.63 0.98
CA ALA A 33 -3.05 -9.49 0.66
C ALA A 33 -1.61 -9.60 1.21
N GLY A 34 -1.32 -10.64 1.99
CA GLY A 34 -0.08 -10.79 2.73
C GLY A 34 -0.12 -10.16 4.12
N TYR A 35 1.07 -9.94 4.67
CA TYR A 35 1.25 -9.43 6.03
C TYR A 35 1.32 -7.92 6.03
N ILE A 36 0.45 -7.26 6.79
CA ILE A 36 0.40 -5.79 6.91
C ILE A 36 0.99 -5.29 8.22
N ALA A 37 1.21 -6.17 9.21
CA ALA A 37 1.85 -5.84 10.47
C ALA A 37 2.41 -7.10 11.15
N ASN A 38 3.34 -6.90 12.09
CA ASN A 38 3.94 -7.97 12.87
C ASN A 38 4.24 -7.54 14.32
N PHE A 39 4.14 -8.48 15.25
CA PHE A 39 4.36 -8.29 16.68
C PHE A 39 5.31 -9.34 17.24
N GLU A 40 6.24 -8.91 18.11
CA GLU A 40 7.20 -9.83 18.72
C GLU A 40 6.54 -10.84 19.67
N GLY A 41 6.95 -12.09 19.53
CA GLY A 41 6.56 -13.21 20.39
C GLY A 41 5.20 -13.83 20.04
N ASN A 42 4.77 -14.74 20.90
CA ASN A 42 3.45 -15.38 20.80
C ASN A 42 2.38 -14.45 21.37
N VAL A 43 1.47 -13.96 20.51
CA VAL A 43 0.36 -13.12 20.95
C VAL A 43 -0.73 -13.97 21.60
N VAL A 44 -1.18 -13.51 22.77
CA VAL A 44 -2.20 -14.16 23.60
C VAL A 44 -3.60 -13.60 23.33
N GLY A 45 -3.71 -12.31 23.01
CA GLY A 45 -5.00 -11.70 22.74
C GLY A 45 -4.92 -10.40 21.94
N TRP A 46 -6.09 -10.04 21.40
CA TRP A 46 -6.36 -8.90 20.53
C TRP A 46 -7.68 -8.29 20.98
N TRP A 47 -7.67 -7.04 21.41
CA TRP A 47 -8.87 -6.35 21.91
C TRP A 47 -9.05 -5.01 21.22
N LEU A 48 -10.26 -4.75 20.73
CA LEU A 48 -10.66 -3.47 20.17
C LEU A 48 -11.17 -2.56 21.31
N THR A 49 -10.64 -1.35 21.40
CA THR A 49 -11.09 -0.33 22.36
C THR A 49 -12.24 0.48 21.78
N ASN A 50 -12.98 1.19 22.64
CA ASN A 50 -14.05 2.08 22.19
C ASN A 50 -13.57 3.24 21.32
N ASP A 51 -12.32 3.65 21.51
CA ASP A 51 -11.71 4.75 20.78
C ASP A 51 -11.15 4.30 19.40
N GLY A 52 -11.34 3.02 19.05
CA GLY A 52 -10.91 2.44 17.78
C GLY A 52 -9.49 1.90 17.76
N GLU A 53 -8.78 1.93 18.88
CA GLU A 53 -7.45 1.30 19.02
C GLU A 53 -7.58 -0.21 19.14
N THR A 54 -6.53 -0.92 18.73
CA THR A 54 -6.37 -2.35 18.96
C THR A 54 -5.21 -2.56 19.91
N ILE A 55 -5.45 -3.30 20.99
CA ILE A 55 -4.43 -3.71 21.95
C ILE A 55 -4.06 -5.16 21.70
N VAL A 56 -2.77 -5.41 21.57
CA VAL A 56 -2.16 -6.74 21.40
C VAL A 56 -1.23 -7.00 22.57
N VAL A 57 -1.31 -8.20 23.15
CA VAL A 57 -0.47 -8.61 24.28
C VAL A 57 0.20 -9.95 23.99
N ASN A 58 1.51 -10.02 24.17
CA ASN A 58 2.27 -11.27 24.04
C ASN A 58 2.41 -12.03 25.36
N GLU A 59 2.79 -13.31 25.27
CA GLU A 59 2.91 -14.20 26.44
C GLU A 59 3.97 -13.77 27.45
N SER A 60 4.93 -12.92 27.03
CA SER A 60 5.98 -12.37 27.89
C SER A 60 5.56 -11.07 28.59
N GLY A 61 4.34 -10.58 28.35
CA GLY A 61 3.80 -9.38 28.99
C GLY A 61 4.11 -8.07 28.27
N GLY A 62 4.57 -8.12 27.02
CA GLY A 62 4.64 -6.95 26.14
C GLY A 62 3.24 -6.56 25.68
N ILE A 63 2.86 -5.31 25.90
CA ILE A 63 1.58 -4.70 25.51
C ILE A 63 1.87 -3.68 24.42
N SER A 64 1.16 -3.77 23.31
CA SER A 64 1.25 -2.83 22.19
C SER A 64 -0.15 -2.39 21.79
N ALA A 65 -0.38 -1.08 21.71
CA ALA A 65 -1.62 -0.49 21.27
C ALA A 65 -1.40 0.38 20.02
N PHE A 66 -2.31 0.25 19.06
CA PHE A 66 -2.20 0.89 17.74
C PHE A 66 -3.57 1.11 17.11
N TYR A 67 -3.66 1.95 16.09
CA TYR A 67 -4.83 2.04 15.22
C TYR A 67 -4.46 1.85 13.76
N TRP A 68 -5.45 1.52 12.94
CA TRP A 68 -5.31 1.37 11.49
C TRP A 68 -5.64 2.68 10.79
N SER A 69 -4.78 3.12 9.88
CA SER A 69 -5.07 4.17 8.89
C SER A 69 -4.96 3.54 7.51
N GLY A 70 -6.09 3.11 6.96
CA GLY A 70 -6.10 2.20 5.81
C GLY A 70 -5.43 0.87 6.17
N ASN A 71 -4.38 0.49 5.43
CA ASN A 71 -3.60 -0.72 5.65
C ASN A 71 -2.32 -0.50 6.49
N GLN A 72 -2.08 0.72 6.96
CA GLN A 72 -0.91 1.08 7.77
C GLN A 72 -1.24 1.07 9.26
N VAL A 73 -0.31 0.54 10.08
CA VAL A 73 -0.38 0.57 11.54
C VAL A 73 0.26 1.85 12.06
N THR A 74 -0.45 2.58 12.91
CA THR A 74 0.13 3.66 13.71
C THR A 74 0.15 3.27 15.18
N ASN A 75 1.36 3.07 15.72
CA ASN A 75 1.54 2.76 17.13
C ASN A 75 1.18 3.97 18.01
N THR A 76 0.38 3.71 19.05
CA THR A 76 -0.08 4.77 19.97
C THR A 76 0.66 4.71 21.30
N TRP A 77 0.70 3.54 21.92
CA TRP A 77 1.46 3.32 23.16
C TRP A 77 1.86 1.86 23.32
N GLY A 78 2.80 1.59 24.22
CA GLY A 78 3.19 0.24 24.58
C GLY A 78 3.84 0.23 25.96
N GLU A 79 3.73 -0.91 26.64
CA GLU A 79 4.24 -1.12 27.99
C GLU A 79 4.73 -2.57 28.12
N THR A 80 5.55 -2.86 29.12
CA THR A 80 5.94 -4.25 29.43
C THR A 80 5.69 -4.51 30.90
N ILE A 81 4.93 -5.56 31.20
CA ILE A 81 4.67 -5.95 32.59
C ILE A 81 6.00 -6.23 33.30
N VAL A 82 6.26 -5.50 34.38
CA VAL A 82 7.50 -5.62 35.14
C VAL A 82 7.55 -6.95 35.90
N GLY A 83 8.64 -7.70 35.73
CA GLY A 83 8.92 -8.93 36.44
C GLY A 83 8.92 -10.17 35.54
N ASN A 84 9.12 -11.34 36.15
CA ASN A 84 9.07 -12.62 35.43
C ASN A 84 7.64 -13.14 35.38
N VAL A 85 6.82 -12.51 34.53
CA VAL A 85 5.41 -12.88 34.33
C VAL A 85 5.24 -13.67 33.04
N THR A 86 4.19 -14.49 33.02
CA THR A 86 3.70 -15.12 31.79
C THR A 86 2.22 -14.79 31.68
N VAL A 87 1.83 -14.18 30.57
CA VAL A 87 0.43 -13.85 30.25
C VAL A 87 -0.19 -15.01 29.48
N ASN A 88 -1.43 -15.36 29.82
CA ASN A 88 -2.14 -16.49 29.19
C ASN A 88 -3.60 -16.20 28.82
N CYS A 89 -4.19 -15.12 29.32
CA CYS A 89 -5.51 -14.63 28.92
C CYS A 89 -5.67 -13.16 29.29
N GLY A 90 -6.77 -12.55 28.83
CA GLY A 90 -7.18 -11.22 29.25
C GLY A 90 -8.62 -10.90 28.85
N ALA A 91 -9.16 -9.85 29.44
CA ALA A 91 -10.49 -9.33 29.15
C ALA A 91 -10.46 -7.80 29.16
N TYR A 92 -11.01 -7.20 28.11
CA TYR A 92 -11.18 -5.76 28.01
C TYR A 92 -12.57 -5.35 28.48
N ASP A 93 -12.62 -4.38 29.38
CA ASP A 93 -13.82 -3.71 29.86
C ASP A 93 -14.00 -2.43 29.03
N ALA A 94 -14.90 -2.50 28.06
CA ALA A 94 -15.26 -1.35 27.25
C ALA A 94 -16.07 -0.31 28.03
N ALA A 95 -16.74 -0.65 29.13
CA ALA A 95 -17.52 0.33 29.87
C ALA A 95 -16.62 1.30 30.65
N GLN A 96 -15.47 0.83 31.13
CA GLN A 96 -14.55 1.61 31.96
C GLN A 96 -13.14 1.75 31.35
N ASN A 97 -12.94 1.29 30.10
CA ASN A 97 -11.69 1.37 29.35
C ASN A 97 -10.49 0.74 30.09
N ARG A 98 -10.67 -0.51 30.57
CA ARG A 98 -9.66 -1.25 31.34
C ARG A 98 -9.35 -2.61 30.72
N LEU A 99 -8.08 -2.99 30.68
CA LEU A 99 -7.62 -4.31 30.26
C LEU A 99 -7.13 -5.11 31.47
N ALA A 100 -7.79 -6.24 31.77
CA ALA A 100 -7.32 -7.20 32.76
C ALA A 100 -6.52 -8.31 32.06
N LEU A 101 -5.33 -8.61 32.57
CA LEU A 101 -4.43 -9.63 32.04
C LEU A 101 -4.14 -10.71 33.09
N CYS A 102 -4.43 -11.96 32.74
CA CYS A 102 -4.11 -13.12 33.55
C CYS A 102 -2.61 -13.36 33.57
N THR A 103 -2.05 -13.66 34.74
CA THR A 103 -0.65 -14.01 34.89
C THR A 103 -0.45 -15.25 35.77
N ASN A 104 0.78 -15.75 35.77
CA ASN A 104 1.25 -16.77 36.70
C ASN A 104 1.19 -16.38 38.20
N THR A 105 0.94 -15.11 38.53
CA THR A 105 0.93 -14.58 39.91
C THR A 105 -0.33 -13.81 40.30
N GLY A 106 -1.33 -13.76 39.41
CA GLY A 106 -2.54 -12.98 39.63
C GLY A 106 -3.03 -12.29 38.37
N VAL A 107 -3.63 -11.11 38.54
CA VAL A 107 -4.16 -10.29 37.44
C VAL A 107 -3.51 -8.92 37.45
N GLN A 108 -3.08 -8.44 36.28
CA GLN A 108 -2.61 -7.07 36.07
C GLN A 108 -3.69 -6.28 35.34
N VAL A 109 -4.07 -5.10 35.84
CA VAL A 109 -5.09 -4.25 35.22
C VAL A 109 -4.46 -2.96 34.72
N TYR A 110 -4.71 -2.62 33.45
CA TYR A 110 -4.25 -1.43 32.77
C TYR A 110 -5.41 -0.57 32.31
N SER A 111 -5.23 0.74 32.25
CA SER A 111 -6.17 1.67 31.61
C SER A 111 -5.71 1.94 30.19
N SER A 112 -6.61 1.80 29.20
CA SER A 112 -6.32 2.25 27.83
C SER A 112 -6.29 3.77 27.73
N ASP A 113 -7.15 4.48 28.48
CA ASP A 113 -7.24 5.94 28.43
C ASP A 113 -6.03 6.64 29.06
N LEU A 114 -5.62 6.15 30.24
CA LEU A 114 -4.45 6.68 30.95
C LEU A 114 -3.14 6.04 30.47
N GLN A 115 -3.23 5.03 29.60
CA GLN A 115 -2.08 4.31 29.02
C GLN A 115 -1.09 3.83 30.10
N THR A 116 -1.61 3.31 31.21
CA THR A 116 -0.79 2.99 32.38
C THR A 116 -1.38 1.86 33.22
N HIS A 117 -0.52 1.25 34.04
CA HIS A 117 -0.90 0.26 35.04
C HIS A 117 -1.79 0.89 36.12
N LEU A 118 -2.92 0.25 36.44
CA LEU A 118 -3.85 0.70 37.48
C LEU A 118 -3.57 -0.02 38.81
N TYR A 119 -3.65 -1.34 38.80
CA TYR A 119 -3.51 -2.16 40.01
C TYR A 119 -3.23 -3.63 39.69
N THR A 120 -2.85 -4.37 40.72
CA THR A 120 -2.57 -5.82 40.66
C THR A 120 -3.41 -6.57 41.67
N ILE A 121 -4.13 -7.60 41.23
CA ILE A 121 -4.76 -8.59 42.11
C ILE A 121 -3.77 -9.73 42.27
N THR A 122 -3.18 -9.89 43.47
CA THR A 122 -2.25 -10.99 43.74
C THR A 122 -3.01 -12.23 44.16
N THR A 123 -2.72 -13.36 43.50
CA THR A 123 -3.30 -14.67 43.84
C THR A 123 -2.20 -15.62 44.31
N THR A 124 -2.58 -16.67 45.05
CA THR A 124 -1.62 -17.71 45.50
C THR A 124 -1.30 -18.75 44.43
N GLU A 125 -1.88 -18.61 43.25
CA GLU A 125 -1.85 -19.58 42.15
C GLU A 125 -2.10 -18.87 40.81
N PRO A 126 -1.70 -19.47 39.67
CA PRO A 126 -1.95 -18.88 38.36
C PRO A 126 -3.44 -18.69 38.05
N VAL A 127 -3.73 -17.66 37.25
CA VAL A 127 -5.07 -17.35 36.75
C VAL A 127 -5.24 -17.94 35.35
N ASP A 128 -6.35 -18.63 35.12
CA ASP A 128 -6.66 -19.30 33.83
C ASP A 128 -7.72 -18.59 33.00
N ALA A 129 -8.55 -17.75 33.62
CA ALA A 129 -9.56 -16.96 32.93
C ALA A 129 -9.89 -15.71 33.75
N VAL A 130 -10.24 -14.62 33.07
CA VAL A 130 -10.80 -13.42 33.68
C VAL A 130 -11.96 -12.92 32.83
N SER A 131 -12.95 -12.30 33.46
CA SER A 131 -14.04 -11.64 32.76
C SER A 131 -14.66 -10.56 33.63
N TRP A 132 -15.00 -9.43 33.01
CA TRP A 132 -15.72 -8.34 33.64
C TRP A 132 -17.22 -8.63 33.57
N ASP A 133 -17.95 -8.33 34.64
CA ASP A 133 -19.41 -8.35 34.63
C ASP A 133 -20.01 -6.96 34.39
N GLY A 134 -21.35 -6.89 34.33
CA GLY A 134 -22.08 -5.66 34.06
C GLY A 134 -21.96 -4.57 35.14
N ASP A 135 -21.50 -4.93 36.34
CA ASP A 135 -21.32 -3.99 37.45
C ASP A 135 -19.89 -3.43 37.53
N GLY A 136 -18.99 -3.93 36.66
CA GLY A 136 -17.58 -3.51 36.57
C GLY A 136 -16.66 -4.26 37.52
N ASP A 137 -17.15 -5.33 38.16
CA ASP A 137 -16.38 -6.24 38.98
C ASP A 137 -15.70 -7.30 38.11
N LEU A 138 -14.60 -7.86 38.63
CA LEU A 138 -13.77 -8.80 37.89
C LEU A 138 -13.89 -10.21 38.48
N TRP A 139 -14.36 -11.14 37.67
CA TRP A 139 -14.31 -12.56 37.98
C TRP A 139 -12.95 -13.14 37.59
N VAL A 140 -12.26 -13.73 38.56
CA VAL A 140 -10.91 -14.30 38.43
C VAL A 140 -10.96 -15.82 38.58
N GLY A 141 -10.72 -16.54 37.49
CA GLY A 141 -10.69 -18.00 37.41
C GLY A 141 -9.35 -18.59 37.84
N LEU A 142 -9.33 -19.28 38.97
CA LEU A 142 -8.11 -19.83 39.58
C LEU A 142 -7.83 -21.28 39.11
N ARG A 143 -6.59 -21.56 38.70
CA ARG A 143 -6.18 -22.84 38.06
C ARG A 143 -6.32 -24.07 38.97
N THR A 144 -5.79 -23.99 40.19
CA THR A 144 -5.74 -25.06 41.21
C THR A 144 -7.01 -25.12 42.04
N ALA A 145 -7.58 -23.97 42.42
CA ALA A 145 -8.87 -23.92 43.11
C ALA A 145 -10.05 -24.30 42.20
N ARG A 146 -9.88 -24.18 40.87
CA ARG A 146 -10.81 -24.60 39.81
C ARG A 146 -12.16 -23.90 39.87
N ARG A 147 -12.18 -22.67 40.39
CA ARG A 147 -13.37 -21.84 40.59
C ARG A 147 -13.06 -20.39 40.22
N ALA A 148 -14.10 -19.60 40.01
CA ALA A 148 -13.99 -18.16 39.84
C ALA A 148 -14.25 -17.44 41.19
N MET A 149 -13.52 -16.37 41.44
CA MET A 149 -13.66 -15.50 42.59
C MET A 149 -13.82 -14.06 42.11
N GLU A 150 -14.76 -13.31 42.68
CA GLU A 150 -15.08 -11.95 42.25
C GLU A 150 -14.30 -10.90 43.05
N TYR A 151 -13.85 -9.86 42.37
CA TYR A 151 -13.08 -8.76 42.94
C TYR A 151 -13.61 -7.41 42.48
N THR A 152 -13.79 -6.50 43.45
CA THR A 152 -13.90 -5.07 43.19
C THR A 152 -12.52 -4.43 43.38
N ASP A 153 -11.93 -3.96 42.29
CA ASP A 153 -10.54 -3.53 42.22
C ASP A 153 -9.57 -4.62 42.74
N ILE A 154 -9.01 -4.42 43.94
CA ILE A 154 -8.08 -5.36 44.60
C ILE A 154 -8.73 -6.18 45.73
N THR A 155 -10.02 -5.95 46.00
CA THR A 155 -10.72 -6.50 47.17
C THR A 155 -11.61 -7.65 46.75
N PHE A 156 -11.40 -8.83 47.34
CA PHE A 156 -12.30 -9.96 47.18
C PHE A 156 -13.69 -9.63 47.76
N THR A 157 -14.75 -9.77 46.97
CA THR A 157 -16.12 -9.39 47.37
C THR A 157 -16.74 -10.37 48.38
N GLY A 158 -16.27 -11.62 48.37
CA GLY A 158 -16.88 -12.74 49.09
C GLY A 158 -17.58 -13.74 48.16
N SER A 159 -17.90 -13.34 46.93
CA SER A 159 -18.58 -14.16 45.93
C SER A 159 -17.60 -15.12 45.23
N GLN A 160 -17.99 -16.38 45.12
CA GLN A 160 -17.17 -17.40 44.44
C GLN A 160 -18.02 -18.53 43.91
N THR A 161 -17.61 -19.12 42.80
CA THR A 161 -18.33 -20.23 42.18
C THR A 161 -17.97 -21.58 42.79
N ALA A 162 -18.79 -22.60 42.49
CA ALA A 162 -18.45 -23.98 42.80
C ALA A 162 -17.26 -24.45 41.95
N PRO A 163 -16.33 -25.26 42.51
CA PRO A 163 -15.18 -25.73 41.76
C PRO A 163 -15.56 -26.77 40.69
N HIS A 164 -14.96 -26.67 39.51
CA HIS A 164 -15.01 -27.70 38.47
C HIS A 164 -14.25 -28.97 38.90
N ALA A 165 -14.69 -30.13 38.41
CA ALA A 165 -14.16 -31.43 38.84
C ALA A 165 -12.74 -31.71 38.33
N VAL A 166 -12.40 -31.20 37.14
CA VAL A 166 -11.10 -31.37 36.48
C VAL A 166 -10.30 -30.07 36.56
N GLY A 167 -10.82 -29.00 35.95
CA GLY A 167 -10.22 -27.67 35.97
C GLY A 167 -11.15 -26.65 35.34
N LEU A 168 -11.08 -25.40 35.78
CA LEU A 168 -11.75 -24.28 35.16
C LEU A 168 -10.93 -23.82 33.95
N SER A 169 -11.58 -23.50 32.84
CA SER A 169 -10.92 -23.09 31.60
C SER A 169 -11.48 -21.81 30.99
N ALA A 170 -12.71 -21.41 31.32
CA ALA A 170 -13.29 -20.15 30.87
C ALA A 170 -14.25 -19.58 31.92
N VAL A 171 -14.35 -18.25 31.93
CA VAL A 171 -15.26 -17.46 32.76
C VAL A 171 -15.86 -16.38 31.86
N LEU A 172 -17.16 -16.15 32.01
CA LEU A 172 -17.89 -15.11 31.30
C LEU A 172 -18.77 -14.37 32.31
N GLY A 173 -18.43 -13.11 32.59
CA GLY A 173 -19.28 -12.17 33.31
C GLY A 173 -20.42 -11.71 32.41
N MET A 174 -21.62 -11.61 32.98
CA MET A 174 -22.83 -11.25 32.26
C MET A 174 -23.22 -9.79 32.54
N PRO A 175 -23.91 -9.11 31.62
CA PRO A 175 -24.38 -7.73 31.84
C PRO A 175 -25.34 -7.53 33.02
N ASN A 176 -25.92 -8.62 33.55
CA ASN A 176 -26.81 -8.61 34.71
C ASN A 176 -26.09 -8.96 36.03
N GLY A 177 -24.74 -8.97 36.05
CA GLY A 177 -23.91 -9.33 37.21
C GLY A 177 -23.70 -10.84 37.39
N SER A 178 -24.46 -11.68 36.67
CA SER A 178 -24.34 -13.13 36.79
C SER A 178 -23.03 -13.66 36.16
N VAL A 179 -22.63 -14.89 36.48
CA VAL A 179 -21.37 -15.45 35.94
C VAL A 179 -21.54 -16.87 35.40
N VAL A 180 -20.99 -17.10 34.22
CA VAL A 180 -20.88 -18.44 33.63
C VAL A 180 -19.45 -18.94 33.78
N THR A 181 -19.29 -20.16 34.27
CA THR A 181 -17.97 -20.83 34.30
C THR A 181 -18.03 -22.13 33.52
N ALA A 182 -16.94 -22.40 32.80
CA ALA A 182 -16.76 -23.62 32.06
C ALA A 182 -15.43 -24.27 32.38
N GLY A 183 -15.36 -25.58 32.16
CA GLY A 183 -14.18 -26.35 32.55
C GLY A 183 -13.81 -27.49 31.63
N ARG A 184 -12.65 -28.05 31.94
CA ARG A 184 -12.11 -29.28 31.37
C ARG A 184 -12.89 -30.54 31.81
N ASP A 185 -13.90 -30.36 32.65
CA ASP A 185 -14.84 -31.41 33.08
C ASP A 185 -16.04 -31.56 32.14
N LEU A 186 -16.07 -30.85 31.00
CA LEU A 186 -17.17 -30.87 30.00
C LEU A 186 -18.47 -30.28 30.54
N VAL A 187 -18.36 -29.36 31.49
CA VAL A 187 -19.52 -28.75 32.14
C VAL A 187 -19.43 -27.23 32.02
N VAL A 188 -20.56 -26.62 31.67
CA VAL A 188 -20.80 -25.18 31.76
C VAL A 188 -21.83 -24.95 32.87
N ARG A 189 -21.56 -24.02 33.79
CA ARG A 189 -22.42 -23.70 34.94
C ARG A 189 -22.76 -22.22 34.92
N VAL A 190 -24.04 -21.91 34.99
CA VAL A 190 -24.54 -20.54 35.12
C VAL A 190 -24.84 -20.27 36.59
N HIS A 191 -24.30 -19.18 37.11
CA HIS A 191 -24.44 -18.75 38.48
C HIS A 191 -25.08 -17.36 38.53
N ASP A 192 -25.70 -17.03 39.66
CA ASP A 192 -26.10 -15.68 39.99
C ASP A 192 -24.88 -14.80 40.36
N GLU A 193 -25.13 -13.52 40.70
CA GLU A 193 -24.07 -12.53 41.01
C GLU A 193 -23.29 -12.85 42.31
N TRP A 194 -23.73 -13.82 43.11
CA TRP A 194 -23.02 -14.28 44.32
C TRP A 194 -22.22 -15.57 44.08
N GLY A 195 -22.22 -16.08 42.84
CA GLY A 195 -21.56 -17.33 42.46
C GLY A 195 -22.35 -18.59 42.82
N VAL A 196 -23.64 -18.47 43.14
CA VAL A 196 -24.51 -19.62 43.43
C VAL A 196 -25.11 -20.14 42.11
N PRO A 197 -24.98 -21.45 41.81
CA PRO A 197 -25.45 -22.00 40.54
C PRO A 197 -26.98 -21.97 40.46
N TYR A 198 -27.52 -21.55 39.32
CA TYR A 198 -28.95 -21.66 39.05
C TYR A 198 -29.38 -23.13 38.92
N GLU A 199 -30.56 -23.46 39.45
CA GLU A 199 -31.14 -24.79 39.29
C GLU A 199 -31.34 -25.11 37.80
N ASN A 200 -30.97 -26.32 37.37
CA ASN A 200 -31.07 -26.78 35.98
C ASN A 200 -30.32 -25.94 34.94
N GLN A 201 -29.29 -25.18 35.35
CA GLN A 201 -28.40 -24.45 34.44
C GLN A 201 -26.96 -24.97 34.50
N THR A 202 -26.86 -26.30 34.56
CA THR A 202 -25.62 -27.06 34.34
C THR A 202 -25.72 -27.70 32.97
N LEU A 203 -25.04 -27.11 31.99
CA LEU A 203 -25.08 -27.48 30.58
C LEU A 203 -23.91 -28.43 30.27
N MET A 204 -24.17 -29.50 29.52
CA MET A 204 -23.22 -30.62 29.35
C MET A 204 -23.15 -31.12 27.89
N ASP A 205 -23.60 -30.31 26.94
CA ASP A 205 -23.66 -30.69 25.52
C ASP A 205 -22.27 -30.61 24.83
N ILE A 206 -21.29 -29.98 25.48
CA ILE A 206 -19.92 -29.90 24.97
C ILE A 206 -19.18 -31.24 25.10
N GLY A 207 -18.59 -31.70 24.00
CA GLY A 207 -17.92 -33.00 23.86
C GLY A 207 -16.42 -32.99 24.17
N SER A 208 -15.80 -31.82 24.34
CA SER A 208 -14.41 -31.68 24.79
C SER A 208 -14.23 -30.49 25.72
N ALA A 209 -13.03 -30.33 26.30
CA ALA A 209 -12.72 -29.21 27.18
C ALA A 209 -13.07 -27.86 26.53
N VAL A 210 -13.68 -26.96 27.30
CA VAL A 210 -14.10 -25.64 26.81
C VAL A 210 -12.86 -24.75 26.65
N SER A 211 -12.69 -24.19 25.45
CA SER A 211 -11.60 -23.27 25.12
C SER A 211 -12.00 -21.80 25.24
N GLY A 212 -13.30 -21.48 25.16
CA GLY A 212 -13.79 -20.11 25.27
C GLY A 212 -15.30 -20.04 25.47
N LEU A 213 -15.74 -18.92 26.05
CA LEU A 213 -17.14 -18.55 26.21
C LEU A 213 -17.32 -17.18 25.57
N TYR A 214 -18.34 -17.03 24.74
CA TYR A 214 -18.60 -15.80 23.99
C TYR A 214 -20.06 -15.42 24.11
N LEU A 215 -20.31 -14.12 24.23
CA LEU A 215 -21.65 -13.56 24.27
C LEU A 215 -21.92 -12.87 22.93
N LEU A 216 -22.99 -13.28 22.26
CA LEU A 216 -23.39 -12.81 20.93
C LEU A 216 -24.79 -12.17 21.01
N ASP A 217 -25.25 -11.57 19.91
CA ASP A 217 -26.61 -11.04 19.76
C ASP A 217 -27.02 -10.08 20.89
N ASN A 218 -26.11 -9.19 21.30
CA ASN A 218 -26.31 -8.26 22.42
C ASN A 218 -26.68 -8.95 23.76
N GLY A 219 -26.19 -10.17 24.00
CA GLY A 219 -26.42 -10.88 25.26
C GLY A 219 -27.47 -11.97 25.22
N SER A 220 -28.20 -12.13 24.11
CA SER A 220 -29.24 -13.16 24.03
C SER A 220 -28.72 -14.54 23.66
N THR A 221 -27.48 -14.65 23.19
CA THR A 221 -26.91 -15.94 22.75
C THR A 221 -25.54 -16.14 23.36
N MET A 222 -25.33 -17.31 23.97
CA MET A 222 -24.05 -17.74 24.50
C MET A 222 -23.47 -18.82 23.58
N LEU A 223 -22.25 -18.62 23.11
CA LEU A 223 -21.49 -19.60 22.35
C LEU A 223 -20.40 -20.20 23.23
N VAL A 224 -20.39 -21.53 23.32
CA VAL A 224 -19.41 -22.33 24.06
C VAL A 224 -18.51 -23.02 23.06
N ALA A 225 -17.23 -22.65 23.02
CA ALA A 225 -16.25 -23.20 22.09
C ALA A 225 -15.38 -24.26 22.76
N SER A 226 -14.90 -25.24 21.99
CA SER A 226 -14.16 -26.39 22.53
C SER A 226 -12.78 -26.59 21.91
N GLU A 227 -11.93 -27.30 22.65
CA GLU A 227 -10.60 -27.75 22.20
C GLU A 227 -10.67 -28.74 21.02
N GLY A 228 -11.80 -29.42 20.81
CA GLY A 228 -12.03 -30.38 19.74
C GLY A 228 -12.50 -29.76 18.42
N GLY A 229 -12.84 -28.47 18.39
CA GLY A 229 -13.43 -27.80 17.24
C GLY A 229 -14.96 -27.84 17.20
N GLN A 230 -15.59 -28.21 18.33
CA GLN A 230 -17.03 -28.08 18.51
C GLN A 230 -17.36 -26.71 19.07
N PHE A 231 -18.44 -26.10 18.60
CA PHE A 231 -19.10 -25.02 19.31
C PHE A 231 -20.57 -25.35 19.53
N VAL A 232 -21.09 -24.94 20.68
CA VAL A 232 -22.50 -25.12 21.06
C VAL A 232 -23.07 -23.75 21.36
N THR A 233 -24.24 -23.44 20.81
CA THR A 233 -24.95 -22.18 21.07
C THR A 233 -26.16 -22.41 21.95
N TYR A 234 -26.38 -21.48 22.88
CA TYR A 234 -27.55 -21.45 23.73
C TYR A 234 -28.23 -20.10 23.60
N THR A 235 -29.54 -20.08 23.44
CA THR A 235 -30.34 -18.85 23.44
C THR A 235 -30.94 -18.63 24.83
N LEU A 236 -30.98 -17.37 25.26
CA LEU A 236 -31.58 -16.97 26.53
C LEU A 236 -33.11 -16.85 26.36
N ASN A 237 -33.85 -17.75 27.01
CA ASN A 237 -35.31 -17.73 27.07
C ASN A 237 -35.78 -17.36 28.48
N GLY A 238 -36.05 -16.08 28.69
CA GLY A 238 -36.34 -15.53 30.02
C GLY A 238 -35.09 -15.50 30.89
N THR A 239 -34.94 -16.48 31.78
CA THR A 239 -33.77 -16.62 32.67
C THR A 239 -33.01 -17.94 32.46
N LEU A 240 -33.42 -18.74 31.47
CA LEU A 240 -32.84 -20.06 31.21
C LEU A 240 -32.15 -20.05 29.86
N TRP A 241 -30.98 -20.66 29.81
CA TRP A 241 -30.26 -20.97 28.59
C TRP A 241 -30.79 -22.28 28.01
N GLU A 242 -31.23 -22.23 26.75
CA GLU A 242 -31.75 -23.37 25.99
C GLU A 242 -30.84 -23.65 24.80
N LEU A 243 -30.55 -24.94 24.55
CA LEU A 243 -29.70 -25.37 23.44
C LEU A 243 -30.32 -24.94 22.10
N GLU A 244 -29.53 -24.28 21.26
CA GLU A 244 -29.91 -23.84 19.92
C GLU A 244 -29.24 -24.72 18.85
N ASP A 245 -27.90 -24.68 18.76
CA ASP A 245 -27.12 -25.48 17.82
C ASP A 245 -25.95 -26.22 18.47
N ASP A 246 -25.53 -27.31 17.83
CA ASP A 246 -24.32 -28.07 18.13
C ASP A 246 -23.60 -28.39 16.82
N VAL A 247 -22.44 -27.76 16.62
CA VAL A 247 -21.69 -27.83 15.37
C VAL A 247 -20.26 -28.25 15.66
N THR A 248 -19.74 -29.19 14.88
CA THR A 248 -18.32 -29.58 14.90
C THR A 248 -17.66 -29.17 13.59
N LEU A 249 -16.68 -28.27 13.69
CA LEU A 249 -15.86 -27.85 12.57
C LEU A 249 -15.00 -29.01 12.05
N SER A 250 -14.75 -29.06 10.74
CA SER A 250 -13.85 -30.02 10.11
C SER A 250 -12.71 -29.25 9.44
N PRO A 251 -11.42 -29.54 9.72
CA PRO A 251 -10.90 -30.73 10.40
C PRO A 251 -10.92 -30.67 11.94
N GLY A 252 -11.59 -29.66 12.52
CA GLY A 252 -11.67 -29.45 13.96
C GLY A 252 -10.49 -28.67 14.51
N GLY A 253 -10.14 -28.92 15.77
CA GLY A 253 -9.05 -28.24 16.49
C GLY A 253 -9.53 -27.14 17.42
N ILE A 254 -8.67 -26.75 18.36
CA ILE A 254 -8.97 -25.75 19.39
C ILE A 254 -9.44 -24.44 18.74
N ILE A 255 -10.69 -24.06 19.02
CA ILE A 255 -11.25 -22.74 18.68
C ILE A 255 -10.65 -21.74 19.67
N ARG A 256 -9.92 -20.76 19.15
CA ARG A 256 -9.19 -19.76 19.94
C ARG A 256 -9.89 -18.41 19.98
N THR A 257 -10.56 -18.05 18.89
CA THR A 257 -11.23 -16.76 18.77
C THR A 257 -12.54 -16.92 18.04
N VAL A 258 -13.55 -16.19 18.52
CA VAL A 258 -14.87 -16.07 17.90
C VAL A 258 -15.21 -14.59 17.92
N VAL A 259 -15.49 -14.04 16.74
CA VAL A 259 -15.76 -12.62 16.56
C VAL A 259 -16.99 -12.45 15.70
N ASP A 260 -18.02 -11.80 16.25
CA ASP A 260 -19.13 -11.29 15.44
C ASP A 260 -18.63 -10.05 14.69
N MET A 261 -18.66 -10.12 13.36
CA MET A 261 -18.17 -9.04 12.51
C MET A 261 -19.19 -7.89 12.36
N GLY A 262 -20.42 -8.06 12.83
CA GLY A 262 -21.48 -7.04 12.77
C GLY A 262 -22.00 -6.77 11.35
N ASP A 263 -21.60 -7.55 10.36
CA ASP A 263 -22.09 -7.51 8.97
C ASP A 263 -22.86 -8.77 8.56
N GLY A 264 -23.29 -9.56 9.55
CA GLY A 264 -23.95 -10.83 9.33
C GLY A 264 -22.99 -12.03 9.28
N ARG A 265 -21.67 -11.82 9.35
CA ARG A 265 -20.67 -12.89 9.43
C ARG A 265 -20.18 -13.11 10.87
N LEU A 266 -19.94 -14.36 11.20
CA LEU A 266 -19.29 -14.80 12.44
C LEU A 266 -17.96 -15.46 12.08
N ALA A 267 -16.86 -14.87 12.53
CA ALA A 267 -15.52 -15.38 12.28
C ALA A 267 -15.07 -16.30 13.41
N MET A 268 -14.54 -17.48 13.08
CA MET A 268 -13.99 -18.43 14.05
C MET A 268 -12.58 -18.87 13.67
N GLY A 269 -11.61 -18.51 14.50
CA GLY A 269 -10.21 -18.86 14.32
C GLY A 269 -9.80 -20.06 15.16
N THR A 270 -8.99 -20.94 14.58
CA THR A 270 -8.52 -22.19 15.21
C THR A 270 -6.99 -22.23 15.32
N HIS A 271 -6.49 -22.99 16.28
CA HIS A 271 -5.04 -23.12 16.52
C HIS A 271 -4.28 -23.83 15.38
N ASN A 272 -4.96 -24.59 14.53
CA ASN A 272 -4.38 -25.41 13.46
C ASN A 272 -4.41 -24.73 12.09
N GLY A 273 -4.57 -23.40 12.03
CA GLY A 273 -4.44 -22.68 10.75
C GLY A 273 -5.72 -22.41 10.00
N HIS A 274 -6.89 -22.72 10.58
CA HIS A 274 -8.17 -22.49 9.92
C HIS A 274 -8.91 -21.28 10.47
N LEU A 275 -9.49 -20.51 9.56
CA LEU A 275 -10.49 -19.48 9.83
C LEU A 275 -11.78 -19.86 9.11
N TYR A 276 -12.89 -19.85 9.82
CA TYR A 276 -14.23 -20.09 9.28
C TYR A 276 -15.02 -18.78 9.32
N LEU A 277 -15.66 -18.43 8.22
CA LEU A 277 -16.69 -17.41 8.20
C LEU A 277 -18.03 -18.12 8.12
N LEU A 278 -18.84 -17.95 9.15
CA LEU A 278 -20.17 -18.54 9.27
C LEU A 278 -21.24 -17.45 9.16
N ASN A 279 -22.47 -17.81 8.86
CA ASN A 279 -23.60 -16.90 8.97
C ASN A 279 -23.90 -16.66 10.46
N SER A 280 -23.91 -15.40 10.89
CA SER A 280 -24.17 -15.03 12.30
C SER A 280 -25.55 -15.46 12.80
N SER A 281 -26.56 -15.47 11.92
CA SER A 281 -27.96 -15.82 12.23
C SER A 281 -28.27 -17.31 12.03
N ASP A 282 -27.47 -18.00 11.21
CA ASP A 282 -27.55 -19.44 10.94
C ASP A 282 -26.14 -20.01 11.09
N ARG A 283 -25.67 -20.12 12.34
CA ARG A 283 -24.28 -20.45 12.68
C ARG A 283 -23.78 -21.77 12.10
N PRO A 284 -24.62 -22.81 11.88
CA PRO A 284 -24.22 -23.98 11.12
C PRO A 284 -23.84 -23.72 9.65
N SER A 285 -24.29 -22.60 9.05
CA SER A 285 -24.03 -22.24 7.65
C SER A 285 -22.63 -21.66 7.46
N GLU A 286 -21.73 -22.42 6.84
CA GLU A 286 -20.39 -21.96 6.44
C GLU A 286 -20.48 -21.11 5.16
N LEU A 287 -20.03 -19.86 5.25
CA LEU A 287 -19.93 -18.93 4.13
C LEU A 287 -18.59 -19.09 3.42
N ALA A 288 -17.50 -19.22 4.18
CA ALA A 288 -16.16 -19.34 3.66
C ALA A 288 -15.22 -20.02 4.65
N ARG A 289 -14.11 -20.52 4.13
CA ARG A 289 -13.05 -21.11 4.94
C ARG A 289 -11.69 -20.79 4.39
N PHE A 290 -10.78 -20.44 5.29
CA PHE A 290 -9.39 -20.19 5.00
C PHE A 290 -8.51 -21.21 5.73
N SER A 291 -7.37 -21.55 5.16
CA SER A 291 -6.41 -22.50 5.74
C SER A 291 -4.96 -22.03 5.61
N ASN A 292 -4.04 -22.71 6.29
CA ASN A 292 -2.60 -22.39 6.33
C ASN A 292 -2.25 -21.03 6.95
N LEU A 293 -3.09 -20.51 7.85
CA LEU A 293 -2.86 -19.21 8.50
C LEU A 293 -1.93 -19.25 9.71
N GLY A 294 -1.62 -20.42 10.26
CA GLY A 294 -1.07 -20.53 11.62
C GLY A 294 -2.12 -20.31 12.71
N SER A 295 -1.72 -20.22 13.97
CA SER A 295 -2.67 -20.20 15.08
C SER A 295 -3.47 -18.89 15.11
N VAL A 296 -4.72 -18.89 14.64
CA VAL A 296 -5.56 -17.68 14.58
C VAL A 296 -6.02 -17.30 15.97
N VAL A 297 -5.66 -16.10 16.43
CA VAL A 297 -5.95 -15.60 17.80
C VAL A 297 -6.81 -14.33 17.81
N GLY A 298 -6.94 -13.65 16.67
CA GLY A 298 -7.79 -12.47 16.55
C GLY A 298 -8.31 -12.31 15.12
N VAL A 299 -9.50 -11.72 15.00
CA VAL A 299 -10.08 -11.31 13.72
C VAL A 299 -10.69 -9.93 13.93
N GLN A 300 -10.47 -9.02 12.99
CA GLN A 300 -11.04 -7.68 13.01
C GLN A 300 -11.64 -7.36 11.65
N LYS A 301 -12.87 -6.86 11.63
CA LYS A 301 -13.49 -6.37 10.40
C LYS A 301 -12.72 -5.17 9.84
N GLY A 302 -12.50 -5.16 8.53
CA GLY A 302 -11.93 -4.05 7.78
C GLY A 302 -13.03 -3.21 7.10
N GLU A 303 -12.65 -2.47 6.06
CA GLU A 303 -13.59 -1.73 5.24
C GLU A 303 -14.29 -2.65 4.23
N GLY A 304 -15.57 -2.42 3.94
CA GLY A 304 -16.34 -3.25 3.03
C GLY A 304 -16.40 -4.73 3.46
N SER A 305 -15.95 -5.62 2.58
CA SER A 305 -15.87 -7.08 2.82
C SER A 305 -14.56 -7.54 3.46
N SER A 306 -13.55 -6.65 3.51
CA SER A 306 -12.22 -6.98 4.02
C SER A 306 -12.21 -7.30 5.51
N PHE A 307 -11.20 -8.03 5.94
CA PHE A 307 -10.93 -8.27 7.35
C PHE A 307 -9.45 -8.60 7.59
N ARG A 308 -9.03 -8.38 8.83
CA ARG A 308 -7.67 -8.64 9.30
C ARG A 308 -7.67 -9.83 10.24
N VAL A 309 -6.65 -10.66 10.16
CA VAL A 309 -6.50 -11.87 10.96
C VAL A 309 -5.16 -11.81 11.67
N LEU A 310 -5.17 -11.94 12.99
CA LEU A 310 -3.95 -12.12 13.76
C LEU A 310 -3.62 -13.60 13.90
N THR A 311 -2.41 -13.95 13.49
CA THR A 311 -1.88 -15.30 13.58
C THR A 311 -0.72 -15.31 14.56
N ALA A 312 -0.80 -16.15 15.58
CA ALA A 312 0.23 -16.27 16.60
C ALA A 312 1.32 -17.25 16.15
N GLY A 313 2.56 -16.78 16.13
CA GLY A 313 3.75 -17.62 15.96
C GLY A 313 4.58 -17.74 17.23
N ILE A 314 5.71 -18.44 17.15
CA ILE A 314 6.59 -18.69 18.31
C ILE A 314 7.52 -17.50 18.61
N SER A 315 7.94 -16.78 17.57
CA SER A 315 8.88 -15.65 17.67
C SER A 315 8.26 -14.36 17.17
N MET A 316 7.33 -14.45 16.23
CA MET A 316 6.60 -13.35 15.64
C MET A 316 5.14 -13.77 15.47
N SER A 317 4.24 -12.84 15.64
CA SER A 317 2.82 -12.98 15.32
C SER A 317 2.48 -11.96 14.24
N ASP A 318 1.76 -12.38 13.21
CA ASP A 318 1.57 -11.57 12.01
C ASP A 318 0.10 -11.19 11.84
N VAL A 319 -0.15 -10.03 11.25
CA VAL A 319 -1.48 -9.59 10.84
C VAL A 319 -1.61 -9.76 9.34
N VAL A 320 -2.54 -10.62 8.96
CA VAL A 320 -2.87 -10.94 7.57
C VAL A 320 -4.10 -10.17 7.16
N LEU A 321 -4.07 -9.51 6.00
CA LEU A 321 -5.24 -8.86 5.41
C LEU A 321 -5.90 -9.77 4.38
N PHE A 322 -7.22 -9.89 4.47
CA PHE A 322 -8.05 -10.52 3.46
C PHE A 322 -8.96 -9.47 2.86
N ASP A 323 -8.95 -9.40 1.54
CA ASP A 323 -9.81 -8.50 0.79
C ASP A 323 -10.08 -9.06 -0.60
N VAL A 324 -10.98 -8.42 -1.35
CA VAL A 324 -11.32 -8.82 -2.72
C VAL A 324 -10.11 -8.65 -3.62
N ASP A 325 -9.88 -9.62 -4.48
CA ASP A 325 -8.96 -9.55 -5.62
C ASP A 325 -9.85 -9.65 -6.87
N SER A 326 -10.07 -8.51 -7.52
CA SER A 326 -11.11 -8.34 -8.54
C SER A 326 -10.70 -8.88 -9.91
N ASP A 327 -9.40 -8.98 -10.20
CA ASP A 327 -8.85 -9.46 -11.48
C ASP A 327 -7.99 -10.73 -11.38
N ASP A 328 -7.89 -11.32 -10.19
CA ASP A 328 -7.23 -12.59 -9.87
C ASP A 328 -5.70 -12.58 -10.15
N ASP A 329 -5.04 -11.44 -9.97
CA ASP A 329 -3.60 -11.28 -10.22
C ASP A 329 -2.72 -11.58 -8.99
N GLY A 330 -3.35 -11.69 -7.82
CA GLY A 330 -2.70 -11.98 -6.54
C GLY A 330 -2.46 -10.75 -5.65
N HIS A 331 -2.78 -9.55 -6.13
CA HIS A 331 -2.90 -8.32 -5.35
C HIS A 331 -4.38 -8.08 -5.04
N VAL A 332 -4.69 -7.67 -3.81
CA VAL A 332 -6.08 -7.37 -3.45
C VAL A 332 -6.39 -5.91 -3.75
N ASP A 333 -7.65 -5.60 -4.05
CA ASP A 333 -8.14 -4.27 -4.46
C ASP A 333 -7.70 -3.12 -3.54
N THR A 334 -7.47 -3.35 -2.25
CA THR A 334 -7.03 -2.31 -1.30
C THR A 334 -5.53 -2.05 -1.27
N VAL A 335 -4.71 -2.87 -1.93
CA VAL A 335 -3.26 -2.70 -2.07
C VAL A 335 -2.82 -2.75 -3.53
N ASP A 336 -3.78 -2.68 -4.43
CA ASP A 336 -3.62 -2.72 -5.87
C ASP A 336 -4.08 -1.37 -6.43
N ASP A 337 -3.16 -0.65 -7.07
CA ASP A 337 -3.47 0.64 -7.70
C ASP A 337 -4.30 0.46 -8.99
N PHE A 338 -4.32 -0.76 -9.55
CA PHE A 338 -5.08 -1.15 -10.74
C PHE A 338 -5.98 -2.39 -10.49
N PRO A 339 -7.01 -2.33 -9.62
CA PRO A 339 -7.80 -3.49 -9.20
C PRO A 339 -8.59 -4.25 -10.29
N ASN A 340 -8.48 -3.84 -11.56
CA ASN A 340 -9.18 -4.48 -12.67
C ASN A 340 -8.25 -4.77 -13.86
N ASP A 341 -6.94 -4.58 -13.71
CA ASP A 341 -5.93 -4.90 -14.70
C ASP A 341 -4.88 -5.86 -14.13
N ALA A 342 -5.09 -7.16 -14.31
CA ALA A 342 -4.22 -8.21 -13.81
C ALA A 342 -2.76 -8.22 -14.34
N THR A 343 -2.38 -7.20 -15.11
CA THR A 343 -1.02 -7.01 -15.61
C THR A 343 -0.31 -5.83 -14.94
N GLN A 344 -0.99 -5.05 -14.10
CA GLN A 344 -0.47 -3.91 -13.37
C GLN A 344 -0.99 -3.94 -11.93
N HIS A 345 -0.16 -3.52 -10.97
CA HIS A 345 -0.61 -3.47 -9.56
C HIS A 345 0.08 -2.38 -8.73
N THR A 346 0.99 -1.60 -9.31
CA THR A 346 1.72 -0.52 -8.64
C THR A 346 1.71 0.71 -9.52
N ASP A 347 1.35 1.85 -8.94
CA ASP A 347 1.45 3.20 -9.50
C ASP A 347 2.31 4.05 -8.55
N SER A 348 3.61 4.11 -8.81
CA SER A 348 4.56 4.68 -7.85
C SER A 348 4.44 6.21 -7.68
N ASP A 349 3.91 6.93 -8.67
CA ASP A 349 3.79 8.39 -8.65
C ASP A 349 2.36 8.93 -8.75
N GLY A 350 1.37 8.06 -9.02
CA GLY A 350 -0.04 8.35 -8.96
C GLY A 350 -0.62 8.95 -10.24
N ASP A 351 0.00 8.72 -11.40
CA ASP A 351 -0.45 9.28 -12.68
C ASP A 351 -1.47 8.40 -13.42
N GLY A 352 -1.68 7.17 -12.94
CA GLY A 352 -2.61 6.20 -13.51
C GLY A 352 -2.02 5.30 -14.61
N TYR A 353 -0.70 5.26 -14.78
CA TYR A 353 0.03 4.29 -15.59
C TYR A 353 0.81 3.33 -14.67
N GLY A 354 0.92 2.06 -15.07
CA GLY A 354 1.40 1.03 -14.16
C GLY A 354 2.90 0.74 -14.30
N ASP A 355 3.59 0.55 -13.19
CA ASP A 355 5.05 0.40 -13.15
C ASP A 355 5.59 -0.86 -13.85
N ASP A 356 4.78 -1.90 -14.10
CA ASP A 356 5.26 -3.14 -14.72
C ASP A 356 5.51 -2.92 -16.22
N PRO A 357 6.76 -3.02 -16.72
CA PRO A 357 7.08 -2.84 -18.14
C PRO A 357 6.48 -3.91 -19.06
N GLN A 358 6.01 -5.02 -18.51
CA GLN A 358 5.32 -6.08 -19.26
C GLN A 358 3.79 -5.95 -19.19
N GLY A 359 3.27 -5.05 -18.36
CA GLY A 359 1.85 -4.82 -18.21
C GLY A 359 1.27 -3.93 -19.31
N ASN A 360 -0.06 -3.85 -19.33
CA ASN A 360 -0.75 -2.90 -20.18
C ASN A 360 -0.47 -1.47 -19.69
N ASN A 361 -0.39 -0.51 -20.61
CA ASN A 361 -0.16 0.91 -20.28
C ASN A 361 1.00 1.11 -19.29
N SER A 362 2.11 0.41 -19.53
CA SER A 362 3.28 0.49 -18.68
C SER A 362 3.86 1.89 -18.65
N ASP A 363 4.18 2.37 -17.46
CA ASP A 363 4.86 3.63 -17.24
C ASP A 363 6.37 3.51 -17.50
N VAL A 364 6.88 4.33 -18.42
CA VAL A 364 8.31 4.43 -18.71
C VAL A 364 9.07 5.28 -17.68
N TYR A 365 8.38 6.16 -16.95
CA TYR A 365 8.91 7.05 -15.92
C TYR A 365 8.20 6.88 -14.56
N PRO A 366 8.35 5.73 -13.85
CA PRO A 366 7.61 5.38 -12.62
C PRO A 366 7.68 6.33 -11.41
N PHE A 367 8.40 7.44 -11.50
CA PHE A 367 8.57 8.39 -10.40
C PHE A 367 8.36 9.85 -10.83
N ASP A 368 7.83 10.07 -12.02
CA ASP A 368 7.50 11.38 -12.57
C ASP A 368 6.06 11.40 -13.11
N ALA A 369 5.11 11.76 -12.24
CA ALA A 369 3.69 11.77 -12.55
C ALA A 369 3.26 12.72 -13.69
N THR A 370 4.21 13.39 -14.34
CA THR A 370 3.97 14.22 -15.52
C THR A 370 4.36 13.52 -16.83
N GLN A 371 5.00 12.35 -16.80
CA GLN A 371 5.47 11.59 -17.94
C GLN A 371 5.19 10.10 -17.77
N TRP A 372 4.68 9.44 -18.81
CA TRP A 372 4.42 7.98 -18.78
C TRP A 372 4.88 7.22 -20.03
N SER A 373 5.30 7.93 -21.07
CA SER A 373 5.61 7.35 -22.39
C SER A 373 6.85 8.02 -22.98
N ASP A 374 7.68 7.22 -23.65
CA ASP A 374 8.88 7.62 -24.41
C ASP A 374 8.87 6.76 -25.69
N ARG A 375 8.24 7.27 -26.74
CA ARG A 375 7.91 6.47 -27.93
C ARG A 375 9.12 6.15 -28.78
N ASP A 376 10.10 7.05 -28.83
CA ASP A 376 11.28 6.90 -29.67
C ASP A 376 12.54 6.50 -28.89
N GLY A 377 12.49 6.55 -27.56
CA GLY A 377 13.51 6.04 -26.66
C GLY A 377 14.68 6.99 -26.45
N ASP A 378 14.47 8.29 -26.62
CA ASP A 378 15.51 9.32 -26.47
C ASP A 378 15.70 9.78 -25.02
N GLY A 379 14.76 9.44 -24.14
CA GLY A 379 14.75 9.74 -22.73
C GLY A 379 14.00 11.02 -22.34
N TYR A 380 13.38 11.73 -23.27
CA TYR A 380 12.42 12.80 -23.04
C TYR A 380 11.00 12.25 -23.15
N GLY A 381 10.11 12.72 -22.28
CA GLY A 381 8.78 12.12 -22.17
C GLY A 381 7.79 12.73 -23.16
N ASP A 382 6.96 11.90 -23.78
CA ASP A 382 6.01 12.28 -24.83
C ASP A 382 4.99 13.37 -24.42
N ASN A 383 4.79 13.60 -23.12
CA ASN A 383 3.91 14.66 -22.64
C ASN A 383 4.66 15.99 -22.61
N VAL A 384 4.46 16.81 -23.64
CA VAL A 384 5.12 18.12 -23.81
C VAL A 384 4.97 19.05 -22.59
N ASP A 385 3.84 19.00 -21.89
CA ASP A 385 3.57 19.84 -20.71
C ASP A 385 4.25 19.30 -19.43
N GLY A 386 4.85 18.11 -19.49
CA GLY A 386 5.50 17.45 -18.37
C GLY A 386 6.96 17.85 -18.16
N THR A 387 7.59 17.26 -17.16
CA THR A 387 9.02 17.43 -16.89
C THR A 387 9.80 16.87 -18.09
N ASN A 388 10.71 17.67 -18.66
CA ASN A 388 11.49 17.29 -19.84
C ASN A 388 10.60 16.71 -20.98
N GLY A 389 9.48 17.39 -21.26
CA GLY A 389 8.59 17.03 -22.34
C GLY A 389 9.27 17.09 -23.71
N ASP A 390 8.89 16.16 -24.58
CA ASP A 390 9.38 16.02 -25.94
C ASP A 390 8.42 16.67 -26.95
N GLU A 391 8.91 17.71 -27.66
CA GLU A 391 8.18 18.36 -28.76
C GLU A 391 8.15 17.50 -30.05
N PHE A 392 9.00 16.49 -30.16
CA PHE A 392 9.11 15.56 -31.29
C PHE A 392 9.05 14.07 -30.92
N PRO A 393 7.93 13.56 -30.35
CA PRO A 393 7.83 12.21 -29.76
C PRO A 393 8.04 10.97 -30.65
N ASP A 394 8.36 11.16 -31.92
CA ASP A 394 8.63 10.07 -32.87
C ASP A 394 10.02 10.23 -33.54
N ASN A 395 10.84 11.18 -33.09
CA ASN A 395 12.16 11.50 -33.63
C ASN A 395 13.24 11.50 -32.53
N PRO A 396 14.00 10.40 -32.38
CA PRO A 396 14.91 10.23 -31.25
C PRO A 396 16.15 11.13 -31.29
N ASP A 397 16.27 11.97 -32.33
CA ASP A 397 17.34 12.95 -32.46
C ASP A 397 16.89 14.38 -32.11
N GLN A 398 15.60 14.63 -31.82
CA GLN A 398 15.02 15.96 -31.55
C GLN A 398 14.09 15.92 -30.34
N HIS A 399 14.11 16.96 -29.50
CA HIS A 399 13.19 17.07 -28.35
C HIS A 399 12.79 18.50 -27.95
N VAL A 400 13.44 19.53 -28.51
CA VAL A 400 13.13 20.95 -28.23
C VAL A 400 12.88 21.68 -29.54
N ASP A 401 11.86 22.52 -29.56
CA ASP A 401 11.56 23.50 -30.61
C ASP A 401 11.47 24.89 -29.95
N THR A 402 12.57 25.65 -29.93
CA THR A 402 12.64 26.89 -29.15
C THR A 402 11.75 28.01 -29.73
N ASP A 403 11.51 28.03 -31.04
CA ASP A 403 10.78 29.10 -31.70
C ASP A 403 9.42 28.69 -32.31
N GLY A 404 9.11 27.40 -32.29
CA GLY A 404 7.80 26.84 -32.61
C GLY A 404 7.55 26.69 -34.10
N ASP A 405 8.59 26.53 -34.93
CA ASP A 405 8.47 26.38 -36.37
C ASP A 405 8.30 24.92 -36.84
N GLY A 406 8.45 23.96 -35.93
CA GLY A 406 8.32 22.53 -36.17
C GLY A 406 9.62 21.85 -36.64
N TYR A 407 10.77 22.51 -36.52
CA TYR A 407 12.10 21.93 -36.70
C TYR A 407 12.84 21.89 -35.36
N GLY A 408 13.48 20.77 -35.06
CA GLY A 408 14.08 20.58 -33.73
C GLY A 408 15.45 21.24 -33.60
N ASP A 409 15.71 21.82 -32.43
CA ASP A 409 16.90 22.61 -32.11
C ASP A 409 18.24 21.84 -32.25
N ASN A 410 18.24 20.50 -32.32
CA ASN A 410 19.47 19.72 -32.47
C ASN A 410 19.97 19.78 -33.92
N PRO A 411 21.04 20.54 -34.22
CA PRO A 411 21.50 20.76 -35.59
C PRO A 411 22.15 19.51 -36.23
N LEU A 412 22.41 18.48 -35.43
CA LEU A 412 22.94 17.18 -35.88
C LEU A 412 21.84 16.14 -36.09
N GLY A 413 20.62 16.41 -35.61
CA GLY A 413 19.48 15.51 -35.76
C GLY A 413 18.87 15.56 -37.15
N GLN A 414 18.00 14.59 -37.42
CA GLN A 414 17.20 14.63 -38.65
C GLN A 414 16.34 15.91 -38.67
N ASP A 415 16.39 16.63 -39.79
CA ASP A 415 15.66 17.89 -40.00
C ASP A 415 15.92 18.91 -38.87
N GLY A 416 17.17 18.97 -38.37
CA GLY A 416 17.56 19.90 -37.32
C GLY A 416 17.60 21.36 -37.78
N ASP A 417 17.05 22.22 -36.95
CA ASP A 417 16.97 23.65 -37.16
C ASP A 417 18.36 24.30 -37.09
N ARG A 418 18.69 25.07 -38.13
CA ARG A 418 19.90 25.89 -38.22
C ARG A 418 19.77 27.23 -37.51
N TYR A 419 18.56 27.71 -37.26
CA TYR A 419 18.24 28.98 -36.61
C TYR A 419 17.23 28.83 -35.45
N PRO A 420 17.59 28.18 -34.31
CA PRO A 420 16.70 27.86 -33.17
C PRO A 420 16.01 29.04 -32.44
N ASN A 421 16.11 30.26 -32.95
CA ASN A 421 15.49 31.44 -32.35
C ASN A 421 14.78 32.30 -33.41
N ASP A 422 14.62 31.79 -34.63
CA ASP A 422 13.98 32.45 -35.74
C ASP A 422 13.04 31.50 -36.47
N SER A 423 11.79 31.47 -35.99
CA SER A 423 10.70 30.63 -36.54
C SER A 423 10.38 30.84 -38.03
N THR A 424 11.09 31.74 -38.71
CA THR A 424 10.96 31.99 -40.14
C THR A 424 12.07 31.38 -40.98
N GLN A 425 13.09 30.78 -40.35
CA GLN A 425 14.25 30.16 -40.99
C GLN A 425 14.60 28.85 -40.28
N TRP A 426 14.73 27.75 -41.01
CA TRP A 426 15.15 26.46 -40.42
C TRP A 426 16.30 25.75 -41.14
N ARG A 427 16.65 26.23 -42.34
CA ARG A 427 17.60 25.57 -43.26
C ARG A 427 18.67 26.56 -43.71
N ASP A 428 19.90 26.06 -43.78
CA ASP A 428 21.08 26.71 -44.34
C ASP A 428 21.79 25.66 -45.20
N SER A 429 21.53 25.70 -46.50
CA SER A 429 21.96 24.64 -47.43
C SER A 429 23.44 24.71 -47.79
N ASP A 430 24.02 25.90 -47.78
CA ASP A 430 25.42 26.14 -48.17
C ASP A 430 26.36 26.44 -47.00
N GLY A 431 25.82 26.68 -45.81
CA GLY A 431 26.53 26.84 -44.55
C GLY A 431 27.13 28.23 -44.35
N ASP A 432 26.60 29.26 -45.01
CA ASP A 432 27.12 30.62 -44.93
C ASP A 432 26.52 31.47 -43.79
N GLY A 433 25.47 30.95 -43.15
CA GLY A 433 24.79 31.59 -42.03
C GLY A 433 23.54 32.39 -42.40
N TYR A 434 23.08 32.38 -43.65
CA TYR A 434 21.79 32.95 -44.07
C TYR A 434 20.76 31.85 -44.42
N GLY A 435 19.51 32.07 -44.01
CA GLY A 435 18.50 31.01 -44.10
C GLY A 435 17.86 30.93 -45.48
N ASP A 436 17.63 29.71 -45.96
CA ASP A 436 17.13 29.45 -47.33
C ASP A 436 15.70 29.98 -47.58
N GLU A 437 14.90 30.15 -46.53
CA GLU A 437 13.46 30.45 -46.66
C GLU A 437 13.22 31.89 -47.05
N GLN A 438 12.90 32.11 -48.33
CA GLN A 438 12.74 33.43 -48.96
C GLN A 438 11.67 34.33 -48.31
N GLY A 439 10.74 33.74 -47.54
CA GLY A 439 9.71 34.47 -46.81
C GLY A 439 10.13 34.90 -45.41
N GLY A 440 11.28 34.46 -44.92
CA GLY A 440 11.74 34.68 -43.56
C GLY A 440 12.61 35.92 -43.37
N ASN A 441 13.20 36.03 -42.20
CA ASN A 441 14.14 37.10 -41.88
C ASN A 441 15.48 36.83 -42.55
N ALA A 442 16.09 37.89 -43.09
CA ALA A 442 17.40 37.84 -43.75
C ALA A 442 17.60 36.60 -44.65
N PRO A 443 16.67 36.35 -45.61
CA PRO A 443 16.75 35.18 -46.45
C PRO A 443 17.98 35.24 -47.34
N ASP A 444 18.61 34.10 -47.56
CA ASP A 444 19.72 33.97 -48.47
C ASP A 444 19.25 34.19 -49.91
N GLY A 445 19.83 35.17 -50.60
CA GLY A 445 19.61 35.44 -52.01
C GLY A 445 20.27 34.42 -52.94
N CYS A 446 21.13 33.54 -52.41
CA CYS A 446 21.86 32.48 -53.09
C CYS A 446 21.90 31.14 -52.32
N PRO A 447 20.76 30.48 -52.00
CA PRO A 447 20.67 29.35 -51.06
C PRO A 447 21.61 28.14 -51.28
N ASP A 448 22.19 28.01 -52.47
CA ASP A 448 23.07 26.89 -52.83
C ASP A 448 24.55 27.33 -52.96
N LEU A 449 24.89 28.58 -52.64
CA LEU A 449 26.18 29.18 -52.93
C LEU A 449 26.65 30.15 -51.85
N ALA A 450 27.44 29.60 -50.94
CA ALA A 450 27.90 30.31 -49.76
C ALA A 450 28.56 31.65 -50.07
N GLY A 451 28.12 32.69 -49.36
CA GLY A 451 28.61 34.04 -49.55
C GLY A 451 28.60 34.89 -48.28
N ASN A 452 28.69 36.20 -48.49
CA ASN A 452 28.90 37.16 -47.41
C ASN A 452 28.43 38.57 -47.75
N SER A 453 27.73 38.76 -48.88
CA SER A 453 27.05 40.01 -49.19
C SER A 453 25.95 40.30 -48.18
N TYR A 454 25.65 41.57 -47.99
CA TYR A 454 24.67 42.04 -47.01
C TYR A 454 23.92 43.32 -47.46
N ALA A 455 24.32 43.96 -48.56
CA ALA A 455 23.77 45.23 -49.00
C ALA A 455 22.57 45.07 -49.97
N ASP A 456 22.59 44.03 -50.81
CA ASP A 456 21.60 43.73 -51.84
C ASP A 456 21.01 42.31 -51.63
N ARG A 457 21.49 41.31 -52.38
CA ARG A 457 21.16 39.91 -52.21
C ARG A 457 22.04 39.35 -51.11
N VAL A 458 21.53 39.35 -49.89
CA VAL A 458 22.20 38.82 -48.70
C VAL A 458 22.63 37.36 -48.92
N GLY A 459 23.79 36.94 -48.41
CA GLY A 459 24.28 35.54 -48.52
C GLY A 459 24.88 35.12 -49.87
N CYS A 460 24.81 35.98 -50.88
CA CYS A 460 25.52 35.74 -52.12
C CYS A 460 27.04 36.00 -52.01
N PRO A 461 27.87 35.36 -52.86
CA PRO A 461 29.31 35.60 -52.83
C PRO A 461 29.65 37.05 -53.16
N ASP A 462 30.48 37.70 -52.35
CA ASP A 462 31.03 39.04 -52.58
C ASP A 462 32.55 38.92 -52.71
N SER A 463 33.08 39.17 -53.92
CA SER A 463 34.49 38.92 -54.21
C SER A 463 35.44 40.05 -53.81
N ASP A 464 34.95 41.26 -53.60
CA ASP A 464 35.79 42.42 -53.27
C ASP A 464 35.53 43.00 -51.86
N GLY A 465 34.44 42.57 -51.23
CA GLY A 465 34.13 42.82 -49.83
C GLY A 465 33.45 44.16 -49.57
N ASP A 466 32.84 44.77 -50.59
CA ASP A 466 32.13 46.05 -50.44
C ASP A 466 30.69 45.89 -49.91
N GLY A 467 30.19 44.65 -49.85
CA GLY A 467 28.89 44.26 -49.34
C GLY A 467 27.84 43.93 -50.41
N PHE A 468 28.11 44.20 -51.69
CA PHE A 468 27.22 43.88 -52.81
C PHE A 468 27.55 42.52 -53.43
N SER A 469 26.51 41.80 -53.86
CA SER A 469 26.65 40.43 -54.35
C SER A 469 27.29 40.37 -55.74
N ASN A 470 28.13 39.37 -55.97
CA ASN A 470 28.61 39.08 -57.32
C ASN A 470 27.44 38.73 -58.26
N PRO A 471 27.47 39.16 -59.54
CA PRO A 471 26.49 38.71 -60.52
C PRO A 471 26.67 37.23 -60.85
N LEU A 472 25.61 36.42 -60.72
CA LEU A 472 25.54 35.05 -61.24
C LEU A 472 24.94 35.04 -62.65
N GLU A 473 24.94 33.86 -63.29
CA GLU A 473 24.45 33.73 -64.66
C GLU A 473 22.97 34.11 -64.77
N GLY A 474 22.71 35.24 -65.43
CA GLY A 474 21.35 35.73 -65.66
C GLY A 474 20.88 36.78 -64.65
N ASP A 475 21.68 37.09 -63.63
CA ASP A 475 21.36 38.16 -62.68
C ASP A 475 21.47 39.54 -63.34
N PRO A 476 20.48 40.42 -63.18
CA PRO A 476 20.63 41.82 -63.54
C PRO A 476 21.57 42.52 -62.55
N THR A 477 22.55 43.27 -63.07
CA THR A 477 23.44 44.10 -62.25
C THR A 477 22.71 45.35 -61.74
N CYS A 478 23.26 46.00 -60.73
CA CYS A 478 22.71 47.24 -60.21
C CYS A 478 22.72 48.32 -61.29
N SER A 479 21.52 48.81 -61.65
CA SER A 479 21.31 49.92 -62.58
C SER A 479 19.98 50.65 -62.26
N VAL A 480 19.65 51.70 -63.02
CA VAL A 480 18.35 52.40 -62.86
C VAL A 480 17.16 51.44 -63.01
N SER A 481 17.31 50.40 -63.84
CA SER A 481 16.25 49.42 -64.09
C SER A 481 16.17 48.34 -63.01
N ASN A 482 17.23 48.16 -62.23
CA ASN A 482 17.35 47.14 -61.21
C ASN A 482 18.17 47.67 -60.01
N PRO A 483 17.55 48.47 -59.12
CA PRO A 483 18.27 49.17 -58.04
C PRO A 483 18.89 48.23 -57.00
N ASP A 484 18.29 47.05 -56.81
CA ASP A 484 18.74 46.00 -55.88
C ASP A 484 19.48 44.88 -56.62
N GLY A 485 20.09 45.22 -57.75
CA GLY A 485 20.85 44.29 -58.58
C GLY A 485 22.21 43.94 -58.03
N ALA A 486 22.76 42.84 -58.55
CA ALA A 486 24.11 42.40 -58.22
C ALA A 486 25.16 43.45 -58.60
N ASP A 487 26.31 43.41 -57.95
CA ASP A 487 27.44 44.29 -58.17
C ASP A 487 27.87 44.35 -59.66
N ALA A 488 27.77 45.54 -60.26
CA ALA A 488 28.22 45.78 -61.62
C ALA A 488 29.76 45.69 -61.77
N PHE A 489 30.50 45.82 -60.67
CA PHE A 489 31.94 45.97 -60.61
C PHE A 489 32.68 44.96 -59.73
N LYS A 490 32.12 43.77 -59.44
CA LYS A 490 32.63 42.51 -58.79
C LYS A 490 34.01 42.46 -58.06
N LEU A 491 35.04 43.10 -58.60
CA LEU A 491 36.43 43.08 -58.14
C LEU A 491 36.95 44.46 -57.71
N GLU A 492 36.10 45.49 -57.68
CA GLU A 492 36.45 46.87 -57.33
C GLU A 492 35.61 47.36 -56.14
N PRO A 493 36.12 47.24 -54.90
CA PRO A 493 35.32 47.43 -53.68
C PRO A 493 34.87 48.88 -53.41
N THR A 494 35.11 49.78 -54.35
CA THR A 494 34.70 51.18 -54.26
C THR A 494 33.58 51.53 -55.23
N GLN A 495 33.12 50.61 -56.07
CA GLN A 495 32.04 50.79 -57.03
C GLN A 495 31.12 49.56 -57.02
N TRP A 496 29.80 49.78 -57.10
CA TRP A 496 28.82 48.68 -57.06
C TRP A 496 27.64 48.82 -58.04
N CYS A 497 27.25 50.06 -58.40
CA CYS A 497 26.19 50.35 -59.37
C CYS A 497 26.72 51.08 -60.60
N ASP A 498 26.15 50.73 -61.76
CA ASP A 498 26.35 51.41 -63.06
C ASP A 498 24.96 51.75 -63.64
N ASN A 499 24.47 52.94 -63.29
CA ASN A 499 23.11 53.37 -63.60
C ASN A 499 22.82 53.52 -65.09
N ASP A 500 23.81 53.94 -65.89
CA ASP A 500 23.65 54.17 -67.33
C ASP A 500 24.33 53.13 -68.22
N GLU A 501 24.89 52.09 -67.61
CA GLU A 501 25.50 50.91 -68.24
C GLU A 501 26.68 51.27 -69.16
N ASP A 502 27.42 52.33 -68.81
CA ASP A 502 28.54 52.86 -69.60
C ASP A 502 29.92 52.31 -69.17
N GLY A 503 29.96 51.56 -68.06
CA GLY A 503 31.13 50.94 -67.47
C GLY A 503 31.89 51.81 -66.46
N TYR A 504 31.32 52.93 -66.01
CA TYR A 504 31.83 53.77 -64.92
C TYR A 504 30.89 53.70 -63.71
N GLY A 505 31.47 53.67 -62.51
CA GLY A 505 30.68 53.44 -61.30
C GLY A 505 30.11 54.72 -60.71
N ASP A 506 28.90 54.63 -60.16
CA ASP A 506 28.16 55.79 -59.63
C ASP A 506 28.72 56.37 -58.32
N ASN A 507 29.57 55.64 -57.60
CA ASN A 507 30.13 56.15 -56.36
C ASN A 507 31.21 57.20 -56.68
N ALA A 508 30.86 58.48 -56.50
CA ALA A 508 31.72 59.63 -56.75
C ALA A 508 33.09 59.61 -56.05
N THR A 509 33.27 58.74 -55.05
CA THR A 509 34.53 58.59 -54.30
C THR A 509 35.33 57.33 -54.64
N GLY A 510 34.85 56.47 -55.53
CA GLY A 510 35.50 55.21 -55.92
C GLY A 510 36.44 55.30 -57.12
N ASP A 511 36.97 54.17 -57.57
CA ASP A 511 37.78 54.07 -58.81
C ASP A 511 36.90 54.36 -60.03
N LYS A 512 37.42 55.15 -60.97
CA LYS A 512 36.71 55.55 -62.21
C LYS A 512 35.22 55.93 -61.99
N PRO A 513 34.95 56.96 -61.18
CA PRO A 513 33.59 57.39 -60.91
C PRO A 513 32.99 58.09 -62.14
N ASP A 514 31.68 57.97 -62.30
CA ASP A 514 30.90 58.79 -63.23
C ASP A 514 30.81 60.26 -62.73
N PHE A 515 30.74 61.23 -63.65
CA PHE A 515 30.93 62.67 -63.40
C PHE A 515 29.75 63.57 -63.77
#